data_AF-A0A7C6NEG4-F1
#
_entry.id   AF-A0A7C6NEG4-F1
#
_cell.length_a   1.000
_cell.length_b   1.000
_cell.length_c   1.000
_cell.angle_alpha   90.00
_cell.angle_beta   90.00
_cell.angle_gamma   90.00
#
_symmetry.space_group_name_H-M   'P 1'
#
loop_
_entity.id
_entity.type
_entity.pdbx_description
1 polymer ?
#
loop_
_entity_poly.entity_id
_entity_poly.type
_entity_poly.pdbx_seq_one_letter_code
_entity_poly.pdbx_strand_id
1 'polypeptide(L)'
;MIIIFLILVILLVALIRFDLRTSLSRWIVASISGLILAIFSLIVYSVNMWDFSYFVRKVLLLNNRSLYFWVYYLNLSAFTVIRLLNLGIAIFLYCSTTFSFAYFHYMTYSVKKRYKFYLLIPPVFFLISFDPLFTNAVYHLFFHLQIKIFSANMFFRLIDILTIINKVWMIGYLLLSLGMIWRSLHYAYHDQIRQKTFMLFANYLTLYLSFSIIFYWVPRLMFTPRGLGLTARMYAKPYVGLNLRFIGSTGFYLLIFFMTVSSAFFLISIYKYNVISQNRRRQRLFLETTYKSANIGSQAFIHAFKNDLFAIQTLASKGGDNLEPSAENFSSIHAISSTCLNRLDHLHKMTSKPRMNYTVESIPSIVKEIKTAVTPFVPKNIDLIIAHHIRSLDVLVDRSQLIEVMRNLITNSCESIGEKEGRILLQAYQKGRWGVIEIEDNGEGISKANLRKVFNPYYSTKPSTKNWGLGLSFCQQIIQMMDGDILVKSEEGKGTTFSVYLSLSPL
;
A
#
# COMPACT_ATOMS: atom_id res chain seq x y z
N MET A 1 -14.40 -27.91 14.50
CA MET A 1 -13.19 -28.11 13.67
C MET A 1 -13.50 -28.33 12.21
N ILE A 2 -14.20 -29.40 11.82
CA ILE A 2 -14.55 -29.63 10.40
C ILE A 2 -15.48 -28.54 9.86
N ILE A 3 -16.44 -28.05 10.65
CA ILE A 3 -17.25 -26.88 10.29
C ILE A 3 -16.38 -25.64 10.05
N ILE A 4 -15.36 -25.43 10.88
CA ILE A 4 -14.44 -24.29 10.75
C ILE A 4 -13.54 -24.44 9.50
N PHE A 5 -13.06 -25.66 9.24
CA PHE A 5 -12.33 -26.00 8.02
C PHE A 5 -13.21 -25.80 6.77
N LEU A 6 -14.45 -26.27 6.79
CA LEU A 6 -15.42 -26.07 5.73
C LEU A 6 -15.74 -24.58 5.54
N ILE A 7 -15.85 -23.80 6.62
CA ILE A 7 -16.00 -22.34 6.54
C ILE A 7 -14.79 -21.70 5.86
N LEU A 8 -13.56 -22.11 6.21
CA LEU A 8 -12.35 -21.63 5.55
C LEU A 8 -12.31 -22.01 4.06
N VAL A 9 -12.75 -23.21 3.71
CA VAL A 9 -12.86 -23.69 2.32
C VAL A 9 -13.94 -22.92 1.55
N ILE A 10 -15.10 -22.69 2.15
CA ILE A 10 -16.20 -21.89 1.57
C ILE A 10 -15.74 -20.44 1.36
N LEU A 11 -15.04 -19.85 2.33
CA LEU A 11 -14.43 -18.53 2.20
C LEU A 11 -13.42 -18.50 1.05
N LEU A 12 -12.56 -19.52 0.93
CA LEU A 12 -11.61 -19.64 -0.18
C LEU A 12 -12.32 -19.67 -1.55
N VAL A 13 -13.36 -20.50 -1.68
CA VAL A 13 -14.14 -20.65 -2.92
C VAL A 13 -14.89 -19.35 -3.28
N ALA A 14 -15.47 -18.68 -2.28
CA ALA A 14 -16.13 -17.39 -2.48
C ALA A 14 -15.14 -16.34 -3.01
N LEU A 15 -13.91 -16.31 -2.50
CA LEU A 15 -12.89 -15.36 -2.95
C LEU A 15 -12.39 -15.60 -4.37
N ILE A 16 -12.24 -16.87 -4.77
CA ILE A 16 -11.84 -17.22 -6.12
C ILE A 16 -12.89 -16.71 -7.11
N ARG A 17 -14.18 -16.75 -6.74
CA ARG A 17 -15.27 -16.21 -7.55
C ARG A 17 -15.37 -14.69 -7.59
N PHE A 18 -14.90 -13.96 -6.57
CA PHE A 18 -15.03 -12.50 -6.49
C PHE A 18 -14.10 -11.70 -7.44
N ASP A 19 -13.52 -12.32 -8.46
CA ASP A 19 -12.65 -11.71 -9.49
C ASP A 19 -11.65 -10.68 -8.92
N LEU A 20 -11.00 -11.05 -7.82
CA LEU A 20 -9.99 -10.21 -7.19
C LEU A 20 -8.71 -10.24 -8.05
N ARG A 21 -8.70 -9.53 -9.19
CA ARG A 21 -7.58 -9.50 -10.16
C ARG A 21 -6.32 -8.78 -9.68
N THR A 22 -6.26 -8.30 -8.43
CA THR A 22 -5.09 -7.58 -7.93
C THR A 22 -3.96 -8.54 -7.57
N SER A 23 -2.72 -8.05 -7.58
CA SER A 23 -1.58 -8.85 -7.12
C SER A 23 -1.68 -9.18 -5.63
N LEU A 24 -2.29 -8.28 -4.84
CA LEU A 24 -2.48 -8.43 -3.39
C LEU A 24 -3.38 -9.62 -3.05
N SER A 25 -4.58 -9.68 -3.64
CA SER A 25 -5.55 -10.76 -3.39
C SER A 25 -4.98 -12.14 -3.65
N ARG A 26 -4.17 -12.31 -4.70
CA ARG A 26 -3.50 -13.58 -5.02
C ARG A 26 -2.61 -14.07 -3.88
N TRP A 27 -1.84 -13.18 -3.24
CA TRP A 27 -0.98 -13.55 -2.11
C TRP A 27 -1.79 -13.96 -0.88
N ILE A 28 -2.92 -13.30 -0.64
CA ILE A 28 -3.78 -13.65 0.50
C ILE A 28 -4.47 -14.99 0.27
N VAL A 29 -5.06 -15.21 -0.91
CA VAL A 29 -5.66 -16.49 -1.27
C VAL A 29 -4.62 -17.60 -1.12
N ALA A 30 -3.40 -17.40 -1.63
CA ALA A 30 -2.32 -18.36 -1.44
C ALA A 30 -1.96 -18.60 0.04
N SER A 31 -1.92 -17.54 0.87
CA SER A 31 -1.65 -17.68 2.30
C SER A 31 -2.76 -18.48 3.01
N ILE A 32 -4.04 -18.20 2.74
CA ILE A 32 -5.18 -18.91 3.33
C ILE A 32 -5.20 -20.37 2.85
N SER A 33 -4.89 -20.64 1.57
CA SER A 33 -4.71 -22.00 1.06
C SER A 33 -3.60 -22.74 1.81
N GLY A 34 -2.47 -22.09 2.09
CA GLY A 34 -1.39 -22.65 2.91
C GLY A 34 -1.83 -22.99 4.33
N LEU A 35 -2.61 -22.10 4.96
CA LEU A 35 -3.19 -22.33 6.30
C LEU A 35 -4.14 -23.53 6.31
N ILE A 36 -5.05 -23.60 5.33
CA ILE A 36 -6.01 -24.71 5.17
C ILE A 36 -5.25 -26.03 4.99
N LEU A 37 -4.21 -26.04 4.14
CA LEU A 37 -3.37 -27.20 3.90
C LEU A 37 -2.66 -27.64 5.19
N ALA A 38 -2.04 -26.71 5.93
CA ALA A 38 -1.34 -27.02 7.17
C ALA A 38 -2.28 -27.61 8.24
N ILE A 39 -3.47 -27.02 8.43
CA ILE A 39 -4.47 -27.52 9.40
C ILE A 39 -4.99 -28.89 8.97
N PHE A 40 -5.30 -29.08 7.68
CA PHE A 40 -5.76 -30.37 7.16
C PHE A 40 -4.71 -31.46 7.37
N SER A 41 -3.46 -31.19 6.98
CA SER A 41 -2.36 -32.15 7.15
C SER A 41 -2.10 -32.45 8.63
N LEU A 42 -2.25 -31.47 9.53
CA LEU A 42 -2.15 -31.71 10.97
C LEU A 42 -3.25 -32.66 11.47
N ILE A 43 -4.49 -32.50 10.99
CA ILE A 43 -5.62 -33.38 11.33
C ILE A 43 -5.34 -34.81 10.85
N VAL A 44 -4.98 -34.98 9.57
CA VAL A 44 -4.68 -36.30 8.98
C VAL A 44 -3.49 -36.96 9.70
N TYR A 45 -2.43 -36.19 9.98
CA TYR A 45 -1.25 -36.71 10.69
C TYR A 45 -1.62 -37.24 12.08
N SER A 46 -2.48 -36.53 12.80
CA SER A 46 -2.93 -36.92 14.14
C SER A 46 -3.74 -38.23 14.12
N VAL A 47 -4.55 -38.44 13.08
CA VAL A 47 -5.37 -39.66 12.92
C VAL A 47 -4.50 -40.85 12.52
N ASN A 48 -3.60 -40.68 11.54
CA ASN A 48 -2.78 -41.78 11.01
C ASN A 48 -1.74 -42.30 12.02
N MET A 49 -1.28 -41.48 12.96
CA MET A 49 -0.25 -41.86 13.93
C MET A 49 -0.74 -42.56 15.18
N TRP A 50 -2.04 -42.92 15.24
CA TRP A 50 -2.65 -43.63 16.37
C TRP A 50 -2.35 -42.95 17.71
N ASP A 51 -2.18 -41.62 17.71
CA ASP A 51 -2.11 -40.83 18.94
C ASP A 51 -3.53 -40.77 19.50
N PHE A 52 -3.95 -41.89 20.12
CA PHE A 52 -5.21 -42.09 20.82
C PHE A 52 -5.28 -41.30 22.12
N SER A 53 -4.48 -40.24 22.26
CA SER A 53 -4.59 -39.36 23.40
C SER A 53 -6.01 -38.77 23.44
N TYR A 54 -6.55 -38.69 24.65
CA TYR A 54 -7.79 -37.99 24.98
C TYR A 54 -7.94 -36.65 24.23
N PHE A 55 -6.81 -35.97 24.00
CA PHE A 55 -6.71 -34.75 23.21
C PHE A 55 -7.21 -34.91 21.76
N VAL A 56 -6.77 -35.90 20.99
CA VAL A 56 -7.20 -36.08 19.59
C VAL A 56 -8.71 -36.35 19.49
N ARG A 57 -9.28 -37.17 20.38
CA ARG A 57 -10.75 -37.42 20.43
C ARG A 57 -11.54 -36.16 20.83
N LYS A 58 -11.09 -35.42 21.85
CA LYS A 58 -11.85 -34.30 22.43
C LYS A 58 -11.58 -32.94 21.77
N VAL A 59 -10.46 -32.77 21.07
CA VAL A 59 -9.99 -31.49 20.48
C VAL A 59 -10.15 -31.41 18.97
N LEU A 60 -9.97 -32.52 18.27
CA LEU A 60 -10.24 -32.56 16.82
C LEU A 60 -11.70 -32.92 16.50
N LEU A 61 -12.58 -33.01 17.52
CA LEU A 61 -14.01 -33.38 17.43
C LEU A 61 -14.28 -34.61 16.55
N LEU A 62 -13.41 -35.61 16.62
CA LEU A 62 -13.69 -36.93 16.06
C LEU A 62 -14.58 -37.75 17.00
N ASN A 63 -15.48 -37.09 17.73
CA ASN A 63 -16.57 -37.75 18.45
C ASN A 63 -17.59 -38.33 17.46
N ASN A 64 -17.67 -37.76 16.26
CA ASN A 64 -18.38 -38.36 15.14
C ASN A 64 -17.50 -39.47 14.52
N ARG A 65 -17.84 -40.72 14.86
CA ARG A 65 -17.14 -41.92 14.45
C ARG A 65 -17.00 -42.03 12.92
N SER A 66 -18.00 -41.57 12.17
CA SER A 66 -18.02 -41.66 10.70
C SER A 66 -16.95 -40.77 10.07
N LEU A 67 -16.77 -39.55 10.58
CA LEU A 67 -15.75 -38.61 10.08
C LEU A 67 -14.33 -39.07 10.44
N TYR A 68 -14.16 -39.68 11.61
CA TYR A 68 -12.89 -40.31 12.00
C TYR A 68 -12.49 -41.37 10.99
N PHE A 69 -13.41 -42.29 10.70
CA PHE A 69 -13.16 -43.37 9.75
C PHE A 69 -12.89 -42.81 8.35
N TRP A 70 -13.64 -41.79 7.91
CA TRP A 70 -13.40 -41.17 6.61
C TRP A 70 -11.97 -40.61 6.48
N VAL A 71 -11.48 -39.88 7.49
CA VAL A 71 -10.10 -39.36 7.49
C VAL A 71 -9.08 -40.48 7.63
N TYR A 72 -9.35 -41.48 8.47
CA TYR A 72 -8.47 -42.64 8.66
C TYR A 72 -8.30 -43.46 7.38
N TYR A 73 -9.36 -43.58 6.56
CA TYR A 73 -9.32 -44.28 5.29
C TYR A 73 -8.74 -43.44 4.13
N LEU A 74 -8.37 -42.17 4.37
CA LEU A 74 -7.51 -41.44 3.43
C LEU A 74 -6.15 -42.14 3.42
N ASN A 75 -5.92 -42.96 2.41
CA ASN A 75 -4.74 -43.83 2.23
C ASN A 75 -3.46 -43.02 1.93
N LEU A 76 -3.15 -42.02 2.76
CA LEU A 76 -2.01 -41.13 2.66
C LEU A 76 -0.88 -41.63 3.55
N SER A 77 0.29 -41.84 2.95
CA SER A 77 1.48 -42.20 3.72
C SER A 77 1.86 -41.11 4.72
N ALA A 78 2.44 -41.50 5.84
CA ALA A 78 3.00 -40.60 6.85
C ALA A 78 3.91 -39.52 6.23
N PHE A 79 4.73 -39.91 5.24
CA PHE A 79 5.69 -39.04 4.60
C PHE A 79 4.98 -38.00 3.74
N THR A 80 3.95 -38.41 3.00
CA THR A 80 3.11 -37.50 2.21
C THR A 80 2.43 -36.48 3.11
N VAL A 81 1.87 -36.90 4.24
CA VAL A 81 1.17 -35.98 5.15
C VAL A 81 2.14 -34.95 5.75
N ILE A 82 3.34 -35.37 6.15
CA ILE A 82 4.37 -34.47 6.68
C ILE A 82 4.83 -33.46 5.62
N ARG A 83 5.02 -33.90 4.37
CA ARG A 83 5.35 -33.00 3.25
C ARG A 83 4.26 -31.95 3.03
N LEU A 84 3.00 -32.36 3.03
CA LEU A 84 1.87 -31.45 2.87
C LEU A 84 1.76 -30.46 4.05
N LEU A 85 2.02 -30.93 5.28
CA LEU A 85 2.05 -30.06 6.46
C LEU A 85 3.14 -28.99 6.34
N ASN A 86 4.38 -29.40 6.06
CA ASN A 86 5.51 -28.48 5.89
C ASN A 86 5.28 -27.52 4.71
N LEU A 87 4.70 -28.02 3.61
CA LEU A 87 4.31 -27.20 2.46
C LEU A 87 3.26 -26.15 2.81
N GLY A 88 2.22 -26.52 3.55
CA GLY A 88 1.21 -25.59 4.03
C GLY A 88 1.81 -24.47 4.88
N ILE A 89 2.69 -24.82 5.81
CA ILE A 89 3.39 -23.86 6.68
C ILE A 89 4.29 -22.92 5.86
N ALA A 90 5.09 -23.47 4.95
CA ALA A 90 5.97 -22.72 4.06
C ALA A 90 5.20 -21.74 3.17
N ILE A 91 4.11 -22.20 2.55
CA ILE A 91 3.23 -21.36 1.71
C ILE A 91 2.60 -20.25 2.55
N PHE A 92 2.05 -20.57 3.72
CA PHE A 92 1.43 -19.57 4.58
C PHE A 92 2.40 -18.44 4.93
N LEU A 93 3.59 -18.78 5.45
CA LEU A 93 4.59 -17.79 5.88
C LEU A 93 5.11 -16.98 4.69
N TYR A 94 5.50 -17.64 3.60
CA TYR A 94 5.99 -16.94 2.41
C TYR A 94 4.95 -16.00 1.80
N CYS A 95 3.74 -16.50 1.53
CA CYS A 95 2.70 -15.72 0.86
C CYS A 95 2.19 -14.56 1.72
N SER A 96 2.10 -14.75 3.03
CA SER A 96 1.66 -13.68 3.91
C SER A 96 2.75 -12.62 4.14
N THR A 97 4.04 -12.96 4.19
CA THR A 97 5.10 -11.94 4.25
C THR A 97 5.25 -11.20 2.93
N THR A 98 5.19 -11.89 1.80
CA THR A 98 5.20 -11.24 0.48
C THR A 98 3.96 -10.37 0.25
N PHE A 99 2.81 -10.70 0.84
CA PHE A 99 1.67 -9.80 0.90
C PHE A 99 2.01 -8.48 1.62
N SER A 100 2.65 -8.54 2.80
CA SER A 100 3.05 -7.35 3.56
C SER A 100 3.98 -6.43 2.75
N PHE A 101 4.91 -7.00 1.98
CA PHE A 101 5.76 -6.27 1.04
C PHE A 101 4.99 -5.68 -0.15
N ALA A 102 4.02 -6.42 -0.69
CA ALA A 102 3.19 -5.93 -1.79
C ALA A 102 2.29 -4.78 -1.33
N TYR A 103 1.79 -4.83 -0.10
CA TYR A 103 0.96 -3.80 0.51
C TYR A 103 1.74 -2.50 0.76
N PHE A 104 3.03 -2.60 1.09
CA PHE A 104 3.90 -1.44 1.29
C PHE A 104 4.14 -0.69 -0.03
N HIS A 105 3.48 0.48 -0.22
CA HIS A 105 3.50 1.21 -1.49
C HIS A 105 4.83 1.95 -1.76
N TYR A 106 5.64 2.24 -0.75
CA TYR A 106 6.79 3.14 -0.83
C TYR A 106 8.12 2.47 -1.21
N MET A 107 8.08 1.25 -1.73
CA MET A 107 9.25 0.57 -2.30
C MET A 107 9.12 0.48 -3.82
N THR A 108 10.21 0.80 -4.53
CA THR A 108 10.30 0.65 -5.99
C THR A 108 10.10 -0.80 -6.42
N TYR A 109 9.62 -1.01 -7.65
CA TYR A 109 9.33 -2.34 -8.19
C TYR A 109 10.57 -3.26 -8.17
N SER A 110 11.74 -2.72 -8.57
CA SER A 110 13.01 -3.46 -8.61
C SER A 110 13.42 -3.99 -7.23
N VAL A 111 13.24 -3.17 -6.20
CA VAL A 111 13.52 -3.55 -4.81
C VAL A 111 12.56 -4.66 -4.35
N LYS A 112 11.25 -4.52 -4.62
CA LYS A 112 10.25 -5.55 -4.30
C LYS A 112 10.53 -6.89 -4.97
N LYS A 113 11.05 -6.89 -6.21
CA LYS A 113 11.39 -8.12 -6.94
C LYS A 113 12.56 -8.87 -6.29
N ARG A 114 13.61 -8.16 -5.87
CA ARG A 114 14.77 -8.77 -5.18
C ARG A 114 14.39 -9.39 -3.84
N TYR A 115 13.61 -8.69 -3.01
CA TYR A 115 13.19 -9.22 -1.70
C TYR A 115 12.33 -10.49 -1.81
N LYS A 116 11.46 -10.61 -2.83
CA LYS A 116 10.68 -11.84 -3.04
C LYS A 116 11.57 -13.07 -3.23
N PHE A 117 12.70 -12.92 -3.92
CA PHE A 117 13.65 -14.01 -4.11
C PHE A 117 14.32 -14.41 -2.80
N TYR A 118 14.81 -13.43 -2.02
CA TYR A 118 15.43 -13.72 -0.72
C TYR A 118 14.45 -14.34 0.28
N LEU A 119 13.18 -13.90 0.26
CA LEU A 119 12.11 -14.48 1.09
C LEU A 119 11.72 -15.91 0.69
N LEU A 120 12.19 -16.44 -0.44
CA LEU A 120 11.92 -17.82 -0.81
C LEU A 120 12.94 -18.80 -0.19
N ILE A 121 14.13 -18.29 0.17
CA ILE A 121 15.26 -19.13 0.62
C ILE A 121 14.93 -19.90 1.91
N PRO A 122 14.46 -19.28 3.01
CA PRO A 122 14.18 -20.01 4.25
C PRO A 122 13.05 -21.05 4.12
N PRO A 123 11.90 -20.77 3.46
CA PRO A 123 10.87 -21.79 3.22
C PRO A 123 11.36 -22.99 2.41
N VAL A 124 12.17 -22.77 1.37
CA VAL A 124 12.73 -23.87 0.55
C VAL A 124 13.72 -24.69 1.37
N PHE A 125 14.60 -24.03 2.13
CA PHE A 125 15.52 -24.70 3.04
C PHE A 125 14.78 -25.53 4.10
N PHE A 126 13.69 -24.99 4.66
CA PHE A 126 12.83 -25.71 5.59
C PHE A 126 12.21 -26.98 4.96
N LEU A 127 11.66 -26.86 3.75
CA LEU A 127 11.06 -27.99 3.05
C LEU A 127 12.05 -29.12 2.78
N ILE A 128 13.28 -28.79 2.39
CA ILE A 128 14.33 -29.78 2.12
C ILE A 128 14.81 -30.40 3.44
N SER A 129 15.17 -29.57 4.42
CA SER A 129 15.78 -30.00 5.68
C SER A 129 14.89 -30.94 6.50
N PHE A 130 13.57 -30.79 6.38
CA PHE A 130 12.58 -31.59 7.10
C PHE A 130 11.76 -32.49 6.18
N ASP A 131 12.24 -32.73 4.96
CA ASP A 131 11.67 -33.77 4.11
C ASP A 131 11.95 -35.15 4.73
N PRO A 132 10.94 -36.02 4.85
CA PRO A 132 11.10 -37.38 5.40
C PRO A 132 12.17 -38.22 4.70
N LEU A 133 12.24 -38.18 3.36
CA LEU A 133 13.22 -38.96 2.60
C LEU A 133 14.62 -38.39 2.77
N PHE A 134 14.77 -37.07 2.68
CA PHE A 134 16.04 -36.41 2.89
C PHE A 134 16.59 -36.69 4.29
N THR A 135 15.75 -36.51 5.32
CA THR A 135 16.12 -36.76 6.72
C THR A 135 16.51 -38.22 6.95
N ASN A 136 15.80 -39.17 6.32
CA ASN A 136 16.13 -40.59 6.39
C ASN A 136 17.48 -40.89 5.70
N ALA A 137 17.72 -40.31 4.52
CA ALA A 137 18.99 -40.47 3.81
C ALA A 137 20.17 -39.91 4.62
N VAL A 138 20.02 -38.73 5.21
CA VAL A 138 21.01 -38.12 6.11
C VAL A 138 21.25 -39.00 7.33
N TYR A 139 20.20 -39.55 7.94
CA TYR A 139 20.34 -40.48 9.08
C TYR A 139 21.18 -41.73 8.71
N HIS A 140 20.89 -42.35 7.57
CA HIS A 140 21.66 -43.50 7.09
C HIS A 140 23.11 -43.13 6.74
N LEU A 141 23.36 -41.94 6.17
CA LEU A 141 24.72 -41.45 5.90
C LEU A 141 25.55 -41.34 7.18
N PHE A 142 24.97 -40.80 8.25
CA PHE A 142 25.62 -40.69 9.57
C PHE A 142 25.99 -42.06 10.16
N PHE A 143 25.28 -43.13 9.78
CA PHE A 143 25.53 -44.50 10.25
C PHE A 143 26.36 -45.37 9.29
N HIS A 144 26.24 -45.18 7.97
CA HIS A 144 26.92 -45.99 6.95
C HIS A 144 28.42 -45.73 6.94
N LEU A 145 28.85 -44.50 7.24
CA LEU A 145 30.26 -44.15 7.08
C LEU A 145 31.19 -44.92 8.05
N GLN A 146 30.71 -45.57 9.13
CA GLN A 146 31.54 -46.23 10.16
C GLN A 146 32.72 -45.37 10.71
N ILE A 147 32.79 -44.09 10.34
CA ILE A 147 33.77 -43.16 10.85
C ILE A 147 33.32 -42.85 12.29
N LYS A 148 34.17 -43.14 13.28
CA LYS A 148 34.00 -42.85 14.71
C LYS A 148 33.56 -41.41 15.05
N ILE A 149 33.51 -40.52 14.06
CA ILE A 149 33.18 -39.10 14.14
C ILE A 149 31.67 -38.82 14.03
N PHE A 150 30.82 -39.71 13.49
CA PHE A 150 29.38 -39.46 13.41
C PHE A 150 28.59 -40.49 14.24
N SER A 151 27.83 -40.00 15.21
CA SER A 151 27.02 -40.80 16.15
C SER A 151 25.56 -40.37 16.07
N ALA A 152 24.65 -41.23 16.51
CA ALA A 152 23.22 -40.91 16.60
C ALA A 152 22.97 -39.57 17.35
N ASN A 153 23.78 -39.29 18.37
CA ASN A 153 23.71 -38.04 19.13
C ASN A 153 24.02 -36.81 18.28
N MET A 154 24.98 -36.90 17.34
CA MET A 154 25.28 -35.80 16.42
C MET A 154 24.18 -35.55 15.42
N PHE A 155 23.51 -36.60 14.92
CA PHE A 155 22.34 -36.45 14.08
C PHE A 155 21.20 -35.74 14.82
N PHE A 156 20.89 -36.14 16.06
CA PHE A 156 19.86 -35.47 16.85
C PHE A 156 20.22 -34.01 17.16
N ARG A 157 21.49 -33.72 17.48
CA ARG A 157 21.97 -32.33 17.64
C ARG A 157 21.82 -31.50 16.37
N LEU A 158 22.16 -32.06 15.20
CA LEU A 158 21.97 -31.38 13.91
C LEU A 158 20.50 -31.01 13.72
N ILE A 159 19.59 -31.95 13.99
CA ILE A 159 18.16 -31.70 13.84
C ILE A 159 17.68 -30.64 14.85
N ASP A 160 18.13 -30.69 16.10
CA ASP A 160 17.78 -29.66 17.09
C ASP A 160 18.26 -28.26 16.65
N ILE A 161 19.46 -28.16 16.08
CA ILE A 161 19.97 -26.91 15.48
C ILE A 161 19.08 -26.45 14.32
N LEU A 162 18.73 -27.36 13.39
CA LEU A 162 17.82 -27.05 12.28
C LEU A 162 16.44 -26.62 12.77
N THR A 163 15.93 -27.20 13.86
CA THR A 163 14.66 -26.80 14.50
C THR A 163 14.75 -25.41 15.11
N ILE A 164 15.88 -25.06 15.74
CA ILE A 164 16.11 -23.71 16.27
C ILE A 164 16.17 -22.69 15.12
N ILE A 165 16.96 -22.96 14.08
CA ILE A 165 17.02 -22.13 12.87
C ILE A 165 15.60 -21.95 12.31
N ASN A 166 14.79 -23.01 12.33
CA ASN A 166 13.42 -22.96 11.87
C ASN A 166 12.58 -21.92 12.63
N LYS A 167 12.56 -22.05 13.95
CA LYS A 167 11.82 -21.14 14.83
C LYS A 167 12.25 -19.70 14.66
N VAL A 168 13.56 -19.46 14.49
CA VAL A 168 14.11 -18.12 14.26
C VAL A 168 13.54 -17.51 12.98
N TRP A 169 13.53 -18.23 11.86
CA TRP A 169 12.97 -17.66 10.63
C TRP A 169 11.45 -17.51 10.68
N MET A 170 10.70 -18.44 11.32
CA MET A 170 9.26 -18.28 11.51
C MET A 170 8.92 -16.98 12.27
N ILE A 171 9.62 -16.71 13.37
CA ILE A 171 9.48 -15.47 14.14
C ILE A 171 9.97 -14.27 13.31
N GLY A 172 11.07 -14.41 12.57
CA GLY A 172 11.58 -13.38 11.68
C GLY A 172 10.56 -12.94 10.63
N TYR A 173 9.81 -13.89 10.03
CA TYR A 173 8.77 -13.59 9.05
C TYR A 173 7.60 -12.84 9.69
N LEU A 174 7.19 -13.23 10.90
CA LEU A 174 6.20 -12.51 11.68
C LEU A 174 6.61 -11.06 11.95
N LEU A 175 7.81 -10.86 12.51
CA LEU A 175 8.31 -9.53 12.85
C LEU A 175 8.49 -8.66 11.61
N LEU A 176 9.02 -9.22 10.52
CA LEU A 176 9.19 -8.51 9.26
C LEU A 176 7.85 -8.08 8.68
N SER A 177 6.87 -8.97 8.64
CA SER A 177 5.53 -8.66 8.16
C SER A 177 4.84 -7.57 8.98
N LEU A 178 4.87 -7.68 10.31
CA LEU A 178 4.30 -6.67 11.20
C LEU A 178 5.02 -5.33 11.06
N GLY A 179 6.35 -5.33 11.00
CA GLY A 179 7.15 -4.13 10.79
C GLY A 179 6.80 -3.40 9.50
N MET A 180 6.57 -4.14 8.41
CA MET A 180 6.19 -3.56 7.11
C MET A 180 4.79 -2.94 7.14
N ILE A 181 3.80 -3.62 7.73
CA ILE A 181 2.44 -3.07 7.87
C ILE A 181 2.43 -1.89 8.87
N TRP A 182 3.16 -2.00 9.97
CA TRP A 182 3.33 -0.91 10.94
C TRP A 182 3.95 0.33 10.31
N ARG A 183 4.98 0.14 9.48
CA ARG A 183 5.55 1.22 8.70
C ARG A 183 4.51 1.80 7.75
N SER A 184 3.70 0.99 7.08
CA SER A 184 2.63 1.50 6.21
C SER A 184 1.60 2.38 6.93
N LEU A 185 1.31 2.13 8.23
CA LEU A 185 0.46 3.00 9.05
C LEU A 185 1.03 4.41 9.20
N HIS A 186 2.34 4.51 9.42
CA HIS A 186 3.02 5.79 9.62
C HIS A 186 3.09 6.64 8.35
N TYR A 187 3.00 6.01 7.18
CA TYR A 187 2.99 6.71 5.91
C TYR A 187 1.58 7.09 5.44
N ALA A 188 0.51 6.53 6.03
CA ALA A 188 -0.86 6.85 5.65
C ALA A 188 -1.28 8.22 6.21
N TYR A 189 -1.31 9.26 5.36
CA TYR A 189 -1.70 10.62 5.76
C TYR A 189 -3.22 10.82 5.86
N HIS A 190 -4.01 10.01 5.13
CA HIS A 190 -5.47 10.00 5.22
C HIS A 190 -5.98 9.13 6.35
N ASP A 191 -6.85 9.69 7.21
CA ASP A 191 -7.43 8.98 8.35
C ASP A 191 -8.21 7.72 7.96
N GLN A 192 -8.96 7.76 6.86
CA GLN A 192 -9.69 6.58 6.37
C GLN A 192 -8.76 5.43 5.98
N ILE A 193 -7.62 5.73 5.32
CA ILE A 193 -6.64 4.70 4.95
C ILE A 193 -5.97 4.19 6.22
N ARG A 194 -5.53 5.08 7.12
CA ARG A 194 -4.89 4.73 8.38
C ARG A 194 -5.74 3.79 9.23
N GLN A 195 -7.04 4.07 9.40
CA GLN A 195 -7.96 3.19 10.12
C GLN A 195 -8.09 1.81 9.49
N LYS A 196 -8.18 1.72 8.15
CA LYS A 196 -8.27 0.42 7.45
C LYS A 196 -6.96 -0.35 7.51
N THR A 197 -5.82 0.31 7.38
CA THR A 197 -4.51 -0.29 7.57
C THR A 197 -4.35 -0.79 9.01
N PHE A 198 -4.94 -0.10 10.00
CA PHE A 198 -4.85 -0.52 11.41
C PHE A 198 -5.68 -1.78 11.65
N MET A 199 -6.90 -1.84 11.11
CA MET A 199 -7.71 -3.07 11.12
C MET A 199 -6.98 -4.23 10.44
N LEU A 200 -6.29 -3.96 9.32
CA LEU A 200 -5.47 -4.97 8.64
C LEU A 200 -4.33 -5.46 9.53
N PHE A 201 -3.61 -4.55 10.18
CA PHE A 201 -2.52 -4.87 11.12
C PHE A 201 -3.01 -5.75 12.28
N ALA A 202 -4.11 -5.37 12.93
CA ALA A 202 -4.68 -6.12 14.05
C ALA A 202 -5.09 -7.55 13.64
N ASN A 203 -5.77 -7.69 12.49
CA ASN A 203 -6.14 -9.02 11.96
C ASN A 203 -4.92 -9.86 11.62
N TYR A 204 -3.90 -9.24 11.02
CA TYR A 204 -2.65 -9.91 10.66
C TYR A 204 -1.92 -10.43 11.91
N LEU A 205 -1.83 -9.60 12.94
CA LEU A 205 -1.24 -9.95 14.23
C LEU A 205 -1.95 -11.16 14.86
N THR A 206 -3.28 -11.12 14.95
CA THR A 206 -4.08 -12.21 15.53
C THR A 206 -3.93 -13.51 14.74
N LEU A 207 -3.99 -13.44 13.41
CA LEU A 207 -3.84 -14.61 12.54
C LEU A 207 -2.46 -15.26 12.70
N TYR A 208 -1.40 -14.46 12.69
CA TYR A 208 -0.04 -14.95 12.80
C TYR A 208 0.34 -15.45 14.18
N LEU A 209 -0.12 -14.78 15.26
CA LEU A 209 0.10 -15.26 16.61
C LEU A 209 -0.59 -16.61 16.80
N SER A 210 -1.84 -16.72 16.38
CA SER A 210 -2.57 -18.01 16.44
C SER A 210 -1.83 -19.09 15.65
N PHE A 211 -1.34 -18.76 14.44
CA PHE A 211 -0.56 -19.67 13.61
C PHE A 211 0.74 -20.12 14.28
N SER A 212 1.49 -19.16 14.82
CA SER A 212 2.75 -19.42 15.47
C SER A 212 2.53 -20.30 16.70
N ILE A 213 1.50 -20.05 17.53
CA ILE A 213 1.20 -20.89 18.70
C ILE A 213 0.89 -22.33 18.31
N ILE A 214 0.06 -22.54 17.26
CA ILE A 214 -0.32 -23.89 16.82
C ILE A 214 0.88 -24.65 16.23
N PHE A 215 1.72 -23.97 15.45
CA PHE A 215 2.78 -24.63 14.65
C PHE A 215 4.20 -24.40 15.19
N TYR A 216 4.40 -23.72 16.33
CA TYR A 216 5.75 -23.44 16.90
C TYR A 216 6.59 -24.69 17.16
N TRP A 217 5.94 -25.83 17.44
CA TRP A 217 6.62 -27.10 17.64
C TRP A 217 7.02 -27.78 16.33
N VAL A 218 6.53 -27.31 15.18
CA VAL A 218 6.89 -27.79 13.85
C VAL A 218 8.04 -26.91 13.32
N PRO A 219 9.11 -27.52 12.77
CA PRO A 219 9.42 -28.94 12.72
C PRO A 219 10.29 -29.36 13.90
N ARG A 220 9.81 -30.35 14.66
CA ARG A 220 10.65 -31.24 15.45
C ARG A 220 10.61 -32.60 14.77
N LEU A 221 11.70 -33.37 14.83
CA LEU A 221 11.83 -34.67 14.16
C LEU A 221 10.56 -35.53 14.36
N MET A 222 9.70 -35.56 13.33
CA MET A 222 8.45 -36.29 13.37
C MET A 222 8.67 -37.79 13.14
N PHE A 223 9.93 -38.25 13.12
CA PHE A 223 10.32 -39.65 12.98
C PHE A 223 11.20 -40.13 14.12
N THR A 224 11.00 -41.36 14.59
CA THR A 224 11.95 -42.13 15.40
C THR A 224 12.55 -43.23 14.52
N PRO A 225 13.88 -43.39 14.48
CA PRO A 225 14.47 -44.63 14.00
C PRO A 225 14.08 -45.77 14.96
N ARG A 226 13.56 -46.88 14.44
CA ARG A 226 13.45 -48.16 15.16
C ARG A 226 14.39 -49.17 14.50
N GLY A 227 15.24 -49.81 15.30
CA GLY A 227 16.30 -50.72 14.84
C GLY A 227 17.70 -50.16 15.11
N LEU A 228 18.73 -50.91 14.73
CA LEU A 228 20.15 -50.56 14.95
C LEU A 228 20.82 -50.24 13.60
N GLY A 229 21.44 -49.06 13.52
CA GLY A 229 22.27 -48.64 12.39
C GLY A 229 21.60 -48.71 11.03
N LEU A 230 22.23 -49.40 10.07
CA LEU A 230 21.77 -49.49 8.67
C LEU A 230 20.41 -50.18 8.50
N THR A 231 19.98 -50.96 9.50
CA THR A 231 18.68 -51.66 9.49
C THR A 231 17.54 -50.82 10.09
N ALA A 232 17.87 -49.66 10.67
CA ALA A 232 16.87 -48.82 11.31
C ALA A 232 15.88 -48.27 10.27
N ARG A 233 14.59 -48.46 10.54
CA ARG A 233 13.51 -47.86 9.74
C ARG A 233 12.96 -46.65 10.49
N MET A 234 12.73 -45.56 9.77
CA MET A 234 12.11 -44.36 10.32
C MET A 234 10.59 -44.53 10.43
N TYR A 235 10.07 -44.44 11.65
CA TYR A 235 8.64 -44.45 11.94
C TYR A 235 8.20 -43.09 12.43
N ALA A 236 7.05 -42.61 11.99
CA ALA A 236 6.55 -41.34 12.45
C ALA A 236 6.15 -41.38 13.93
N LYS A 237 6.38 -40.26 14.67
CA LYS A 237 6.20 -40.18 16.11
C LYS A 237 4.84 -39.56 16.51
N PRO A 238 4.19 -40.05 17.58
CA PRO A 238 2.95 -39.49 18.10
C PRO A 238 3.21 -38.27 19.03
N TYR A 239 3.84 -37.21 18.52
CA TYR A 239 4.20 -36.02 19.33
C TYR A 239 3.12 -34.94 19.39
N VAL A 240 2.07 -35.04 18.56
CA VAL A 240 1.04 -34.00 18.44
C VAL A 240 0.31 -33.80 19.76
N GLY A 241 -0.03 -34.88 20.45
CA GLY A 241 -0.71 -34.82 21.74
C GLY A 241 0.12 -34.19 22.87
N LEU A 242 1.45 -34.30 22.86
CA LEU A 242 2.31 -33.81 23.95
C LEU A 242 2.48 -32.29 23.97
N ASN A 243 2.69 -31.66 22.81
CA ASN A 243 2.88 -30.21 22.74
C ASN A 243 1.55 -29.43 22.78
N LEU A 244 0.49 -29.98 22.16
CA LEU A 244 -0.83 -29.33 22.17
C LEU A 244 -1.58 -29.51 23.51
N ARG A 245 -1.17 -30.47 24.36
CA ARG A 245 -1.68 -30.63 25.73
C ARG A 245 -1.53 -29.37 26.57
N PHE A 246 -0.43 -28.61 26.40
CA PHE A 246 -0.20 -27.35 27.13
C PHE A 246 -1.26 -26.28 26.84
N ILE A 247 -1.83 -26.29 25.64
CA ILE A 247 -2.87 -25.34 25.21
C ILE A 247 -4.25 -25.79 25.71
N GLY A 248 -4.41 -27.10 25.96
CA GLY A 248 -5.69 -27.71 26.28
C GLY A 248 -6.68 -27.68 25.11
N SER A 249 -7.81 -28.36 25.30
CA SER A 249 -8.86 -28.44 24.27
C SER A 249 -9.46 -27.09 23.95
N THR A 250 -9.80 -26.34 25.00
CA THR A 250 -10.47 -25.05 24.90
C THR A 250 -9.59 -24.01 24.23
N GLY A 251 -8.31 -23.93 24.61
CA GLY A 251 -7.36 -23.01 23.99
C GLY A 251 -7.17 -23.29 22.49
N PHE A 252 -7.12 -24.56 22.10
CA PHE A 252 -6.97 -24.93 20.68
C PHE A 252 -8.19 -24.51 19.84
N TYR A 253 -9.41 -24.71 20.35
CA TYR A 253 -10.63 -24.21 19.67
C TYR A 253 -10.65 -22.70 19.57
N LEU A 254 -10.24 -21.98 20.63
CA LEU A 254 -10.16 -20.52 20.62
C LEU A 254 -9.17 -20.02 19.57
N LEU A 255 -7.98 -20.62 19.47
CA LEU A 255 -6.98 -20.25 18.46
C LEU A 255 -7.54 -20.42 17.03
N ILE A 256 -8.26 -21.51 16.78
CA ILE A 256 -8.80 -21.79 15.45
C ILE A 256 -10.02 -20.92 15.13
N PHE A 257 -10.84 -20.61 16.15
CA PHE A 257 -11.88 -19.60 16.05
C PHE A 257 -11.27 -18.24 15.68
N PHE A 258 -10.27 -17.78 16.42
CA PHE A 258 -9.59 -16.52 16.14
C PHE A 258 -8.93 -16.49 14.76
N MET A 259 -8.30 -17.58 14.32
CA MET A 259 -7.77 -17.70 12.96
C MET A 259 -8.84 -17.52 11.89
N THR A 260 -10.00 -18.13 12.09
CA THR A 260 -11.09 -18.14 11.10
C THR A 260 -11.76 -16.79 11.02
N VAL A 261 -12.06 -16.20 12.17
CA VAL A 261 -12.60 -14.85 12.28
C VAL A 261 -11.63 -13.83 11.69
N SER A 262 -10.34 -13.92 12.06
CA SER A 262 -9.30 -13.03 11.52
C SER A 262 -9.15 -13.19 10.01
N SER A 263 -9.21 -14.43 9.49
CA SER A 263 -9.19 -14.69 8.05
C SER A 263 -10.38 -14.01 7.35
N ALA A 264 -11.60 -14.14 7.87
CA ALA A 264 -12.77 -13.48 7.31
C ALA A 264 -12.65 -11.94 7.33
N PHE A 265 -12.24 -11.34 8.45
CA PHE A 265 -12.06 -9.89 8.56
C PHE A 265 -10.92 -9.37 7.67
N PHE A 266 -9.86 -10.15 7.52
CA PHE A 266 -8.75 -9.83 6.63
C PHE A 266 -9.27 -9.67 5.20
N LEU A 267 -10.09 -10.62 4.73
CA LEU A 267 -10.72 -10.60 3.41
C LEU A 267 -11.63 -9.40 3.20
N ILE A 268 -12.50 -9.09 4.17
CA ILE A 268 -13.38 -7.91 4.12
C ILE A 268 -12.56 -6.62 4.02
N SER A 269 -11.47 -6.53 4.79
CA SER A 269 -10.58 -5.37 4.81
C SER A 269 -9.91 -5.16 3.43
N ILE A 270 -9.51 -6.25 2.77
CA ILE A 270 -8.92 -6.23 1.43
C ILE A 270 -9.94 -5.85 0.38
N TYR A 271 -11.16 -6.40 0.43
CA TYR A 271 -12.22 -6.02 -0.50
C TYR A 271 -12.47 -4.50 -0.44
N LYS A 272 -12.64 -3.96 0.78
CA LYS A 272 -12.82 -2.52 0.98
C LYS A 272 -11.62 -1.71 0.49
N TYR A 273 -10.40 -2.17 0.75
CA TYR A 273 -9.18 -1.52 0.26
C TYR A 273 -9.09 -1.55 -1.28
N ASN A 274 -9.42 -2.67 -1.92
CA ASN A 274 -9.44 -2.81 -3.37
C ASN A 274 -10.50 -1.90 -4.00
N VAL A 275 -11.69 -1.81 -3.43
CA VAL A 275 -12.74 -0.88 -3.90
C VAL A 275 -12.26 0.57 -3.81
N ILE A 276 -11.68 0.98 -2.68
CA ILE A 276 -11.16 2.35 -2.49
C ILE A 276 -10.02 2.65 -3.47
N SER A 277 -9.06 1.74 -3.59
CA SER A 277 -7.91 1.91 -4.49
C SER A 277 -8.30 1.88 -5.97
N GLN A 278 -9.25 1.03 -6.38
CA GLN A 278 -9.79 1.03 -7.73
C GLN A 278 -10.57 2.30 -8.03
N ASN A 279 -11.41 2.78 -7.10
CA ASN A 279 -12.14 4.04 -7.28
C ASN A 279 -11.17 5.21 -7.44
N ARG A 280 -10.10 5.27 -6.62
CA ARG A 280 -9.04 6.27 -6.78
C ARG A 280 -8.30 6.14 -8.10
N ARG A 281 -7.97 4.92 -8.53
CA ARG A 281 -7.31 4.67 -9.81
C ARG A 281 -8.20 5.07 -10.99
N ARG A 282 -9.49 4.76 -10.95
CA ARG A 282 -10.48 5.18 -11.96
C ARG A 282 -10.63 6.69 -11.98
N GLN A 283 -10.70 7.34 -10.82
CA GLN A 283 -10.71 8.80 -10.73
C GLN A 283 -9.44 9.42 -11.33
N ARG A 284 -8.26 8.90 -10.98
CA ARG A 284 -6.98 9.36 -11.57
C ARG A 284 -6.94 9.17 -13.09
N LEU A 285 -7.32 7.99 -13.59
CA LEU A 285 -7.35 7.71 -15.03
C LEU A 285 -8.38 8.58 -15.77
N PHE A 286 -9.56 8.76 -15.18
CA PHE A 286 -10.58 9.66 -15.71
C PHE A 286 -10.03 11.08 -15.80
N LEU A 287 -9.47 11.61 -14.70
CA LEU A 287 -8.85 12.94 -14.66
C LEU A 287 -7.70 13.06 -15.68
N GLU A 288 -6.81 12.07 -15.77
CA GLU A 288 -5.70 12.06 -16.73
C GLU A 288 -6.20 12.05 -18.17
N THR A 289 -7.26 11.30 -18.47
CA THR A 289 -7.86 11.24 -19.81
C THR A 289 -8.58 12.53 -20.16
N THR A 290 -9.40 13.05 -19.24
CA THR A 290 -10.07 14.35 -19.39
C THR A 290 -9.04 15.46 -19.57
N TYR A 291 -7.94 15.44 -18.81
CA TYR A 291 -6.85 16.39 -18.90
C TYR A 291 -6.05 16.26 -20.21
N LYS A 292 -5.77 15.03 -20.69
CA LYS A 292 -5.13 14.82 -22.00
C LYS A 292 -6.02 15.31 -23.15
N SER A 293 -7.30 14.98 -23.15
CA SER A 293 -8.24 15.44 -24.17
C SER A 293 -8.41 16.96 -24.14
N ALA A 294 -8.50 17.54 -22.94
CA ALA A 294 -8.46 18.98 -22.71
C ALA A 294 -7.20 19.65 -23.29
N ASN A 295 -6.03 19.06 -23.04
CA ASN A 295 -4.75 19.63 -23.47
C ASN A 295 -4.52 19.52 -24.97
N ILE A 296 -4.87 18.40 -25.61
CA ILE A 296 -4.67 18.23 -27.06
C ILE A 296 -5.52 19.25 -27.83
N GLY A 297 -6.79 19.40 -27.43
CA GLY A 297 -7.67 20.41 -28.02
C GLY A 297 -7.18 21.83 -27.76
N SER A 298 -6.78 22.15 -26.52
CA SER A 298 -6.29 23.49 -26.18
C SER A 298 -4.94 23.84 -26.77
N GLN A 299 -3.99 22.91 -26.88
CA GLN A 299 -2.69 23.20 -27.51
C GLN A 299 -2.84 23.49 -29.00
N ALA A 300 -3.65 22.71 -29.73
CA ALA A 300 -3.94 22.96 -31.13
C ALA A 300 -4.64 24.32 -31.33
N PHE A 301 -5.62 24.61 -30.47
CA PHE A 301 -6.33 25.89 -30.48
C PHE A 301 -5.41 27.07 -30.14
N ILE A 302 -4.53 26.94 -29.13
CA ILE A 302 -3.57 27.98 -28.73
C ILE A 302 -2.56 28.24 -29.84
N HIS A 303 -2.03 27.21 -30.49
CA HIS A 303 -1.12 27.38 -31.62
C HIS A 303 -1.80 28.10 -32.80
N ALA A 304 -3.03 27.73 -33.13
CA ALA A 304 -3.81 28.43 -34.16
C ALA A 304 -4.07 29.90 -33.79
N PHE A 305 -4.54 30.16 -32.56
CA PHE A 305 -4.79 31.51 -32.06
C PHE A 305 -3.52 32.38 -32.02
N LYS A 306 -2.38 31.80 -31.62
CA LYS A 306 -1.10 32.49 -31.59
C LYS A 306 -0.66 32.90 -32.99
N ASN A 307 -0.88 32.03 -33.99
CA ASN A 307 -0.62 32.36 -35.38
C ASN A 307 -1.53 33.49 -35.89
N ASP A 308 -2.82 33.46 -35.56
CA ASP A 308 -3.78 34.49 -35.97
C ASP A 308 -3.45 35.86 -35.34
N LEU A 309 -3.07 35.89 -34.06
CA LEU A 309 -2.63 37.11 -33.38
C LEU A 309 -1.32 37.67 -33.93
N PHE A 310 -0.36 36.81 -34.27
CA PHE A 310 0.86 37.24 -34.94
C PHE A 310 0.58 37.83 -36.32
N ALA A 311 -0.37 37.26 -37.06
CA ALA A 311 -0.81 37.81 -38.35
C ALA A 311 -1.43 39.21 -38.17
N ILE A 312 -2.31 39.39 -37.17
CA ILE A 312 -2.90 40.70 -36.83
C ILE A 312 -1.81 41.69 -36.42
N GLN A 313 -0.84 41.29 -35.60
CA GLN A 313 0.26 42.16 -35.18
C GLN A 313 1.18 42.54 -36.36
N THR A 314 1.40 41.62 -37.29
CA THR A 314 2.19 41.86 -38.51
C THR A 314 1.46 42.80 -39.47
N LEU A 315 0.15 42.65 -39.63
CA LEU A 315 -0.67 43.54 -40.45
C LEU A 315 -0.82 44.92 -39.80
N ALA A 316 -0.97 44.99 -38.48
CA ALA A 316 -1.01 46.26 -37.75
C ALA A 316 0.33 47.00 -37.82
N SER A 317 1.47 46.30 -37.71
CA SER A 317 2.79 46.93 -37.87
C SER A 317 3.06 47.39 -39.30
N LYS A 318 2.63 46.63 -40.32
CA LYS A 318 2.74 47.04 -41.74
C LYS A 318 1.77 48.15 -42.17
N GLY A 319 0.61 48.24 -41.53
CA GLY A 319 -0.39 49.27 -41.80
C GLY A 319 0.00 50.67 -41.32
N GLY A 320 1.06 50.79 -40.50
CA GLY A 320 1.60 52.06 -40.02
C GLY A 320 2.30 52.90 -41.09
N ASP A 321 2.66 52.32 -42.24
CA ASP A 321 3.43 53.04 -43.26
C ASP A 321 2.57 53.82 -44.28
N ASN A 322 1.23 53.62 -44.33
CA ASN A 322 0.40 54.12 -45.45
C ASN A 322 -0.98 54.69 -45.08
N LEU A 323 -1.31 54.89 -43.81
CA LEU A 323 -2.55 55.55 -43.38
C LEU A 323 -2.19 56.46 -42.22
N GLU A 324 -2.70 57.70 -42.16
CA GLU A 324 -2.66 58.54 -40.95
C GLU A 324 -3.64 57.99 -39.92
N PRO A 325 -3.19 57.39 -38.81
CA PRO A 325 -4.07 56.94 -37.75
C PRO A 325 -3.73 57.71 -36.46
N SER A 326 -4.71 57.98 -35.61
CA SER A 326 -4.37 58.45 -34.26
C SER A 326 -3.46 57.40 -33.59
N ALA A 327 -2.26 57.78 -33.17
CA ALA A 327 -1.26 56.89 -32.56
C ALA A 327 -1.78 56.10 -31.33
N GLU A 328 -2.87 56.57 -30.72
CA GLU A 328 -3.62 55.90 -29.65
C GLU A 328 -4.29 54.58 -30.08
N ASN A 329 -4.80 54.47 -31.31
CA ASN A 329 -5.51 53.26 -31.76
C ASN A 329 -4.53 52.09 -32.01
N PHE A 330 -3.37 52.37 -32.59
CA PHE A 330 -2.33 51.35 -32.82
C PHE A 330 -1.67 50.87 -31.54
N SER A 331 -1.38 51.78 -30.61
CA SER A 331 -0.85 51.40 -29.28
C SER A 331 -1.85 50.57 -28.48
N SER A 332 -3.14 50.89 -28.56
CA SER A 332 -4.22 50.10 -27.93
C SER A 332 -4.35 48.69 -28.53
N ILE A 333 -4.29 48.55 -29.86
CA ILE A 333 -4.28 47.24 -30.53
C ILE A 333 -3.06 46.41 -30.13
N HIS A 334 -1.88 47.04 -30.06
CA HIS A 334 -0.66 46.37 -29.62
C HIS A 334 -0.73 45.93 -28.14
N ALA A 335 -1.29 46.76 -27.27
CA ALA A 335 -1.51 46.44 -25.86
C ALA A 335 -2.49 45.27 -25.66
N ILE A 336 -3.59 45.24 -26.42
CA ILE A 336 -4.57 44.15 -26.38
C ILE A 336 -3.97 42.86 -26.94
N SER A 337 -3.26 42.93 -28.08
CA SER A 337 -2.62 41.77 -28.71
C SER A 337 -1.54 41.15 -27.81
N SER A 338 -0.67 41.97 -27.23
CA SER A 338 0.35 41.51 -26.27
C SER A 338 -0.26 40.91 -25.00
N THR A 339 -1.35 41.49 -24.49
CA THR A 339 -2.11 40.90 -23.37
C THR A 339 -2.71 39.55 -23.75
N CYS A 340 -3.23 39.39 -24.97
CA CYS A 340 -3.75 38.12 -25.48
C CYS A 340 -2.65 37.07 -25.62
N LEU A 341 -1.49 37.43 -26.17
CA LEU A 341 -0.33 36.53 -26.28
C LEU A 341 0.15 36.04 -24.91
N ASN A 342 0.25 36.93 -23.93
CA ASN A 342 0.62 36.57 -22.57
C ASN A 342 -0.38 35.59 -21.93
N ARG A 343 -1.68 35.77 -22.17
CA ARG A 343 -2.74 34.85 -21.71
C ARG A 343 -2.65 33.49 -22.41
N LEU A 344 -2.38 33.48 -23.71
CA LEU A 344 -2.18 32.24 -24.48
C LEU A 344 -0.95 31.47 -24.03
N ASP A 345 0.17 32.15 -23.77
CA ASP A 345 1.39 31.52 -23.27
C ASP A 345 1.18 30.94 -21.86
N HIS A 346 0.39 31.62 -21.01
CA HIS A 346 0.00 31.10 -19.72
C HIS A 346 -0.89 29.84 -19.84
N LEU A 347 -1.89 29.85 -20.73
CA LEU A 347 -2.69 28.66 -21.04
C LEU A 347 -1.84 27.53 -21.62
N HIS A 348 -0.87 27.85 -22.47
CA HIS A 348 0.06 26.86 -23.04
C HIS A 348 0.89 26.20 -21.95
N LYS A 349 1.40 26.97 -20.98
CA LYS A 349 2.12 26.43 -19.81
C LYS A 349 1.22 25.54 -18.96
N MET A 350 -0.04 25.93 -18.75
CA MET A 350 -1.02 25.13 -17.98
C MET A 350 -1.49 23.87 -18.71
N THR A 351 -1.30 23.74 -20.02
CA THR A 351 -1.76 22.61 -20.83
C THR A 351 -0.60 21.77 -21.40
N SER A 352 0.63 22.26 -21.30
CA SER A 352 1.81 21.49 -21.71
C SER A 352 2.33 20.65 -20.56
N LYS A 353 2.86 19.46 -20.84
CA LYS A 353 3.48 18.63 -19.80
C LYS A 353 4.78 19.31 -19.34
N PRO A 354 4.88 19.78 -18.09
CA PRO A 354 6.07 20.47 -17.61
C PRO A 354 7.24 19.49 -17.50
N ARG A 355 8.45 19.95 -17.83
CA ARG A 355 9.68 19.25 -17.46
C ARG A 355 9.98 19.61 -16.01
N MET A 356 9.94 18.61 -15.13
CA MET A 356 10.19 18.80 -13.70
C MET A 356 11.70 18.83 -13.45
N ASN A 357 12.17 19.84 -12.71
CA ASN A 357 13.53 19.93 -12.22
C ASN A 357 13.54 19.76 -10.70
N TYR A 358 13.78 18.54 -10.25
CA TYR A 358 13.71 18.20 -8.83
C TYR A 358 14.98 18.62 -8.08
N THR A 359 14.80 19.37 -7.00
CA THR A 359 15.82 19.75 -6.03
C THR A 359 15.40 19.35 -4.62
N VAL A 360 16.38 19.05 -3.77
CA VAL A 360 16.14 18.85 -2.34
C VAL A 360 16.09 20.22 -1.67
N GLU A 361 14.97 20.54 -1.05
CA GLU A 361 14.71 21.86 -0.52
C GLU A 361 14.09 21.77 0.88
N SER A 362 14.48 22.70 1.75
CA SER A 362 13.97 22.78 3.11
C SER A 362 12.63 23.52 3.15
N ILE A 363 11.61 22.93 3.77
CA ILE A 363 10.26 23.52 3.84
C ILE A 363 10.26 24.95 4.41
N PRO A 364 10.94 25.26 5.54
CA PRO A 364 11.02 26.64 6.02
C PRO A 364 11.56 27.64 4.98
N SER A 365 12.54 27.23 4.17
CA SER A 365 13.10 28.06 3.10
C SER A 365 12.07 28.30 2.00
N ILE A 366 11.42 27.23 1.55
CA ILE A 366 10.37 27.29 0.52
C ILE A 366 9.19 28.15 0.99
N VAL A 367 8.72 28.02 2.23
CA VAL A 367 7.57 28.79 2.72
C VAL A 367 7.91 30.28 2.81
N LYS A 368 9.13 30.62 3.21
CA LYS A 368 9.61 32.01 3.20
C LYS A 368 9.60 32.59 1.78
N GLU A 369 10.00 31.82 0.79
CA GLU A 369 9.98 32.26 -0.60
C GLU A 369 8.56 32.32 -1.16
N ILE A 370 7.70 31.34 -0.87
CA ILE A 370 6.28 31.36 -1.22
C ILE A 370 5.66 32.66 -0.70
N LYS A 371 5.92 33.02 0.56
CA LYS A 371 5.47 34.29 1.14
C LYS A 371 5.86 35.46 0.25
N THR A 372 7.15 35.60 -0.06
CA THR A 372 7.67 36.70 -0.88
C THR A 372 7.02 36.73 -2.26
N ALA A 373 6.79 35.56 -2.86
CA ALA A 373 6.19 35.43 -4.19
C ALA A 373 4.68 35.72 -4.20
N VAL A 374 3.93 35.36 -3.15
CA VAL A 374 2.45 35.48 -3.13
C VAL A 374 1.96 36.79 -2.52
N THR A 375 2.72 37.42 -1.63
CA THR A 375 2.32 38.67 -0.95
C THR A 375 1.88 39.78 -1.92
N PRO A 376 2.55 40.01 -3.07
CA PRO A 376 2.10 41.02 -4.05
C PRO A 376 0.71 40.77 -4.64
N PHE A 377 0.20 39.54 -4.56
CA PHE A 377 -1.10 39.14 -5.10
C PHE A 377 -2.22 39.15 -4.05
N VAL A 378 -1.88 39.36 -2.77
CA VAL A 378 -2.86 39.39 -1.68
C VAL A 378 -3.42 40.82 -1.53
N PRO A 379 -4.74 41.02 -1.68
CA PRO A 379 -5.39 42.30 -1.44
C PRO A 379 -5.18 42.84 -0.02
N LYS A 380 -5.18 44.17 0.14
CA LYS A 380 -4.97 44.82 1.45
C LYS A 380 -6.04 44.50 2.51
N ASN A 381 -7.25 44.10 2.09
CA ASN A 381 -8.34 43.68 2.97
C ASN A 381 -8.16 42.26 3.52
N ILE A 382 -7.11 41.54 3.12
CA ILE A 382 -6.87 40.15 3.53
C ILE A 382 -5.60 40.09 4.37
N ASP A 383 -5.73 39.61 5.61
CA ASP A 383 -4.60 39.35 6.50
C ASP A 383 -3.95 38.00 6.17
N LEU A 384 -2.70 38.01 5.69
CA LEU A 384 -1.91 36.82 5.41
C LEU A 384 -1.07 36.45 6.63
N ILE A 385 -1.57 35.48 7.40
CA ILE A 385 -0.91 34.96 8.60
C ILE A 385 -0.05 33.75 8.22
N ILE A 386 1.17 33.70 8.75
CA ILE A 386 2.09 32.60 8.46
C ILE A 386 2.56 31.94 9.74
N ALA A 387 2.32 30.63 9.83
CA ALA A 387 2.75 29.83 10.97
C ALA A 387 3.72 28.74 10.52
N HIS A 388 4.86 28.64 11.21
CA HIS A 388 5.85 27.59 10.96
C HIS A 388 6.00 26.75 12.22
N HIS A 389 5.67 25.46 12.11
CA HIS A 389 5.77 24.51 13.22
C HIS A 389 6.87 23.45 12.97
N ILE A 390 7.78 23.72 12.01
CA ILE A 390 8.92 22.85 11.65
C ILE A 390 10.23 23.61 11.79
N ARG A 391 11.25 22.98 12.38
CA ARG A 391 12.63 23.49 12.40
C ARG A 391 13.39 23.22 11.10
N SER A 392 13.31 22.00 10.58
CA SER A 392 13.95 21.60 9.31
C SER A 392 13.28 20.35 8.77
N LEU A 393 12.85 20.38 7.51
CA LEU A 393 12.30 19.22 6.82
C LEU A 393 12.60 19.33 5.33
N ASP A 394 13.34 18.38 4.80
CA ASP A 394 13.78 18.40 3.41
C ASP A 394 12.85 17.55 2.54
N VAL A 395 12.40 18.15 1.44
CA VAL A 395 11.49 17.55 0.46
C VAL A 395 12.11 17.60 -0.92
N LEU A 396 11.84 16.59 -1.74
CA LEU A 396 12.25 16.56 -3.14
C LEU A 396 11.15 17.19 -3.99
N VAL A 397 11.38 18.39 -4.51
CA VAL A 397 10.37 19.18 -5.22
C VAL A 397 10.96 19.91 -6.42
N ASP A 398 10.11 20.30 -7.36
CA ASP A 398 10.46 21.39 -8.29
C ASP A 398 9.99 22.70 -7.65
N ARG A 399 10.96 23.49 -7.18
CA ARG A 399 10.73 24.75 -6.48
C ARG A 399 9.86 25.73 -7.28
N SER A 400 10.13 25.89 -8.57
CA SER A 400 9.42 26.83 -9.44
C SER A 400 7.95 26.45 -9.60
N GLN A 401 7.70 25.15 -9.82
CA GLN A 401 6.37 24.60 -9.97
C GLN A 401 5.59 24.64 -8.64
N LEU A 402 6.26 24.43 -7.50
CA LEU A 402 5.62 24.51 -6.19
C LEU A 402 5.14 25.94 -5.87
N ILE A 403 5.95 26.95 -6.18
CA ILE A 403 5.55 28.36 -6.02
C ILE A 403 4.34 28.68 -6.89
N GLU A 404 4.30 28.18 -8.13
CA GLU A 404 3.17 28.32 -9.04
C GLU A 404 1.88 27.71 -8.46
N VAL A 405 1.98 26.51 -7.88
CA VAL A 405 0.86 25.86 -7.17
C VAL A 405 0.37 26.74 -6.03
N MET A 406 1.28 27.22 -5.18
CA MET A 406 0.92 28.02 -4.01
C MET A 406 0.28 29.34 -4.41
N ARG A 407 0.77 29.99 -5.46
CA ARG A 407 0.15 31.20 -6.01
C ARG A 407 -1.29 30.93 -6.43
N ASN A 408 -1.55 29.87 -7.19
CA ASN A 408 -2.90 29.53 -7.63
C ASN A 408 -3.85 29.25 -6.46
N LEU A 409 -3.38 28.56 -5.41
CA LEU A 409 -4.18 28.29 -4.21
C LEU A 409 -4.49 29.58 -3.44
N ILE A 410 -3.50 30.46 -3.24
CA ILE A 410 -3.69 31.75 -2.57
C ILE A 410 -4.63 32.66 -3.37
N THR A 411 -4.52 32.70 -4.70
CA THR A 411 -5.44 33.45 -5.56
C THR A 411 -6.87 32.95 -5.38
N ASN A 412 -7.10 31.62 -5.37
CA ASN A 412 -8.43 31.06 -5.14
C ASN A 412 -8.99 31.44 -3.76
N SER A 413 -8.15 31.44 -2.72
CA SER A 413 -8.56 31.89 -1.38
C SER A 413 -8.92 33.38 -1.36
N CYS A 414 -8.15 34.24 -2.03
CA CYS A 414 -8.48 35.66 -2.16
C CYS A 414 -9.82 35.88 -2.89
N GLU A 415 -10.05 35.15 -3.99
CA GLU A 415 -11.31 35.22 -4.74
C GLU A 415 -12.52 34.68 -3.96
N SER A 416 -12.30 33.74 -3.04
CA SER A 416 -13.36 33.19 -2.17
C SER A 416 -13.75 34.16 -1.05
N ILE A 417 -12.80 34.96 -0.56
CA ILE A 417 -13.04 36.03 0.41
C ILE A 417 -13.72 37.24 -0.26
N GLY A 418 -13.27 37.61 -1.45
CA GLY A 418 -13.78 38.76 -2.19
C GLY A 418 -13.38 40.09 -1.55
N GLU A 419 -14.34 41.03 -1.46
CA GLU A 419 -14.10 42.39 -0.96
C GLU A 419 -14.20 42.51 0.57
N LYS A 420 -14.62 41.44 1.26
CA LYS A 420 -14.77 41.44 2.72
C LYS A 420 -13.40 41.43 3.40
N GLU A 421 -13.33 41.90 4.65
CA GLU A 421 -12.18 41.61 5.49
C GLU A 421 -12.05 40.11 5.68
N GLY A 422 -10.85 39.59 5.39
CA GLY A 422 -10.60 38.17 5.41
C GLY A 422 -9.24 37.82 5.95
N ARG A 423 -9.03 36.52 6.13
CA ARG A 423 -7.78 35.97 6.64
C ARG A 423 -7.42 34.76 5.81
N ILE A 424 -6.14 34.69 5.45
CA ILE A 424 -5.52 33.48 4.91
C ILE A 424 -4.42 33.05 5.87
N LEU A 425 -4.51 31.83 6.39
CA LEU A 425 -3.45 31.20 7.17
C LEU A 425 -2.66 30.26 6.27
N LEU A 426 -1.40 30.61 6.01
CA LEU A 426 -0.41 29.73 5.39
C LEU A 426 0.43 29.08 6.48
N GLN A 427 0.30 27.78 6.67
CA GLN A 427 1.07 27.08 7.68
C GLN A 427 1.81 25.86 7.16
N ALA A 428 2.98 25.59 7.74
CA ALA A 428 3.76 24.41 7.42
C ALA A 428 4.07 23.59 8.66
N TYR A 429 3.76 22.30 8.60
CA TYR A 429 3.96 21.35 9.69
C TYR A 429 4.31 19.95 9.17
N GLN A 430 4.92 19.14 10.04
CA GLN A 430 5.26 17.76 9.70
C GLN A 430 4.14 16.84 10.17
N LYS A 431 3.64 16.00 9.27
CA LYS A 431 2.66 14.96 9.62
C LYS A 431 3.22 13.59 9.24
N GLY A 432 3.87 12.94 10.21
CA GLY A 432 4.57 11.68 9.98
C GLY A 432 5.75 11.86 9.02
N ARG A 433 5.68 11.23 7.84
CA ARG A 433 6.70 11.34 6.78
C ARG A 433 6.31 12.31 5.65
N TRP A 434 5.42 13.24 5.94
CA TRP A 434 4.98 14.24 4.98
C TRP A 434 5.29 15.62 5.50
N GLY A 435 5.87 16.43 4.63
CA GLY A 435 5.80 17.88 4.75
C GLY A 435 4.42 18.34 4.30
N VAL A 436 3.71 19.06 5.17
CA VAL A 436 2.39 19.59 4.85
C VAL A 436 2.49 21.10 4.79
N ILE A 437 2.10 21.67 3.65
CA ILE A 437 1.85 23.10 3.47
C ILE A 437 0.34 23.26 3.37
N GLU A 438 -0.24 24.01 4.28
CA GLU A 438 -1.68 24.18 4.42
C GLU A 438 -2.06 25.64 4.24
N ILE A 439 -3.09 25.87 3.45
CA ILE A 439 -3.68 27.19 3.18
C ILE A 439 -5.13 27.12 3.64
N GLU A 440 -5.45 27.87 4.69
CA GLU A 440 -6.80 28.00 5.23
C GLU A 440 -7.31 29.42 5.00
N ASP A 441 -8.50 29.54 4.42
CA ASP A 441 -9.23 30.79 4.25
C ASP A 441 -10.56 30.77 4.99
N ASN A 442 -11.05 31.97 5.32
CA ASN A 442 -12.38 32.19 5.89
C ASN A 442 -13.38 32.71 4.83
N GLY A 443 -13.21 32.30 3.56
CA GLY A 443 -14.07 32.71 2.47
C GLY A 443 -15.45 32.05 2.49
N GLU A 444 -16.17 32.14 1.36
CA GLU A 444 -17.53 31.58 1.22
C GLU A 444 -17.60 30.04 1.30
N GLY A 445 -16.46 29.36 1.22
CA GLY A 445 -16.40 27.89 1.21
C GLY A 445 -16.97 27.26 -0.07
N ILE A 446 -17.04 25.93 -0.09
CA ILE A 446 -17.38 25.13 -1.27
C ILE A 446 -18.48 24.13 -0.90
N SER A 447 -19.58 24.16 -1.64
CA SER A 447 -20.68 23.21 -1.47
C SER A 447 -20.23 21.76 -1.69
N LYS A 448 -20.86 20.80 -1.00
CA LYS A 448 -20.53 19.37 -1.12
C LYS A 448 -20.62 18.83 -2.55
N ALA A 449 -21.51 19.39 -3.37
CA ALA A 449 -21.67 19.02 -4.78
C ALA A 449 -20.46 19.47 -5.62
N ASN A 450 -20.00 20.70 -5.38
CA ASN A 450 -18.90 21.31 -6.13
C ASN A 450 -17.54 20.74 -5.70
N LEU A 451 -17.37 20.41 -4.41
CA LEU A 451 -16.17 19.80 -3.82
C LEU A 451 -15.68 18.55 -4.57
N ARG A 452 -16.59 17.77 -5.18
CA ARG A 452 -16.24 16.58 -5.98
C ARG A 452 -15.70 16.89 -7.37
N LYS A 453 -15.89 18.12 -7.84
CA LYS A 453 -15.60 18.59 -9.20
C LYS A 453 -14.51 19.66 -9.26
N VAL A 454 -14.08 20.24 -8.13
CA VAL A 454 -13.13 21.37 -8.08
C VAL A 454 -11.79 21.10 -8.78
N PHE A 455 -11.35 19.85 -8.87
CA PHE A 455 -10.12 19.47 -9.58
C PHE A 455 -10.36 19.05 -11.03
N ASN A 456 -11.60 19.07 -11.51
CA ASN A 456 -11.90 18.76 -12.90
C ASN A 456 -11.42 19.93 -13.78
N PRO A 457 -10.72 19.65 -14.89
CA PRO A 457 -10.33 20.69 -15.83
C PRO A 457 -11.54 21.46 -16.38
N TYR A 458 -11.39 22.77 -16.55
CA TYR A 458 -12.42 23.70 -17.03
C TYR A 458 -13.64 23.86 -16.11
N TYR A 459 -13.62 23.27 -14.92
CA TYR A 459 -14.69 23.46 -13.96
C TYR A 459 -14.43 24.72 -13.12
N SER A 460 -15.41 25.63 -13.11
CA SER A 460 -15.41 26.81 -12.26
C SER A 460 -16.83 27.20 -11.89
N THR A 461 -17.04 27.66 -10.66
CA THR A 461 -18.28 28.31 -10.22
C THR A 461 -18.29 29.81 -10.50
N LYS A 462 -17.13 30.37 -10.88
CA LYS A 462 -16.91 31.78 -11.25
C LYS A 462 -16.19 31.85 -12.60
N PRO A 463 -16.80 31.39 -13.71
CA PRO A 463 -16.16 31.48 -15.02
C PRO A 463 -15.96 32.96 -15.38
N SER A 464 -14.73 33.32 -15.74
CA SER A 464 -14.40 34.69 -16.16
C SER A 464 -13.37 34.65 -17.29
N THR A 465 -13.14 35.79 -17.94
CA THR A 465 -12.10 35.93 -18.97
C THR A 465 -10.68 35.70 -18.43
N LYS A 466 -10.51 35.68 -17.10
CA LYS A 466 -9.25 35.37 -16.41
C LYS A 466 -9.26 33.97 -15.77
N ASN A 467 -10.42 33.40 -15.47
CA ASN A 467 -10.57 32.14 -14.74
C ASN A 467 -11.18 31.04 -15.62
N TRP A 468 -10.29 30.28 -16.24
CA TRP A 468 -10.59 29.21 -17.19
C TRP A 468 -10.89 27.85 -16.53
N GLY A 469 -10.91 27.78 -15.19
CA GLY A 469 -11.12 26.53 -14.46
C GLY A 469 -9.96 25.52 -14.56
N LEU A 470 -8.75 25.97 -14.86
CA LEU A 470 -7.54 25.13 -14.98
C LEU A 470 -6.62 25.17 -13.75
N GLY A 471 -6.77 26.17 -12.86
CA GLY A 471 -5.83 26.39 -11.76
C GLY A 471 -5.70 25.21 -10.81
N LEU A 472 -6.81 24.69 -10.29
CA LEU A 472 -6.80 23.57 -9.33
C LEU A 472 -6.40 22.24 -9.97
N SER A 473 -6.82 21.97 -11.21
CA SER A 473 -6.44 20.75 -11.93
C SER A 473 -4.93 20.74 -12.24
N PHE A 474 -4.37 21.89 -12.63
CA PHE A 474 -2.92 22.10 -12.73
C PHE A 474 -2.21 21.85 -11.40
N CYS A 475 -2.72 22.43 -10.30
CA CYS A 475 -2.14 22.22 -8.97
C CYS A 475 -2.08 20.73 -8.61
N GLN A 476 -3.18 20.01 -8.81
CA GLN A 476 -3.23 18.58 -8.55
C GLN A 476 -2.24 17.80 -9.42
N GLN A 477 -2.08 18.15 -10.69
CA GLN A 477 -1.14 17.48 -11.58
C GLN A 477 0.33 17.69 -11.13
N ILE A 478 0.72 18.93 -10.85
CA ILE A 478 2.09 19.27 -10.41
C ILE A 478 2.45 18.55 -9.12
N ILE A 479 1.55 18.60 -8.12
CA ILE A 479 1.79 17.94 -6.84
C ILE A 479 1.87 16.41 -7.00
N GLN A 480 1.06 15.82 -7.89
CA GLN A 480 1.17 14.40 -8.21
C GLN A 480 2.48 14.06 -8.93
N MET A 481 3.03 14.94 -9.76
CA MET A 481 4.35 14.76 -10.37
C MET A 481 5.47 14.80 -9.31
N MET A 482 5.28 15.48 -8.18
CA MET A 482 6.20 15.47 -7.03
C MET A 482 5.97 14.30 -6.07
N ASP A 483 5.25 13.25 -6.48
CA ASP A 483 4.82 12.14 -5.62
C ASP A 483 4.06 12.60 -4.36
N GLY A 484 3.47 13.79 -4.42
CA GLY A 484 2.65 14.40 -3.38
C GLY A 484 1.16 14.14 -3.56
N ASP A 485 0.36 14.74 -2.68
CA ASP A 485 -1.08 14.80 -2.82
C ASP A 485 -1.64 16.14 -2.36
N ILE A 486 -2.80 16.54 -2.90
CA ILE A 486 -3.51 17.75 -2.49
C ILE A 486 -4.88 17.37 -1.96
N LEU A 487 -5.18 17.79 -0.73
CA LEU A 487 -6.47 17.57 -0.09
C LEU A 487 -7.20 18.90 0.06
N VAL A 488 -8.52 18.85 -0.03
CA VAL A 488 -9.39 19.99 0.23
C VAL A 488 -10.43 19.60 1.27
N LYS A 489 -10.61 20.45 2.27
CA LYS A 489 -11.72 20.43 3.21
C LYS A 489 -12.41 21.78 3.12
N SER A 490 -13.72 21.80 3.04
CA SER A 490 -14.46 23.06 2.99
C SER A 490 -15.87 22.84 3.53
N GLU A 491 -16.40 23.89 4.14
CA GLU A 491 -17.79 23.99 4.55
C GLU A 491 -18.35 25.31 4.02
N GLU A 492 -19.49 25.23 3.35
CA GLU A 492 -20.18 26.37 2.77
C GLU A 492 -20.52 27.40 3.87
N GLY A 493 -20.11 28.64 3.67
CA GLY A 493 -20.23 29.74 4.61
C GLY A 493 -19.16 29.81 5.71
N LYS A 494 -18.21 28.86 5.79
CA LYS A 494 -17.13 28.87 6.81
C LYS A 494 -15.73 29.04 6.27
N GLY A 495 -15.47 28.62 5.02
CA GLY A 495 -14.17 28.74 4.37
C GLY A 495 -13.62 27.42 3.84
N THR A 496 -12.37 27.45 3.40
CA THR A 496 -11.70 26.32 2.73
C THR A 496 -10.29 26.12 3.26
N THR A 497 -9.89 24.85 3.37
CA THR A 497 -8.54 24.44 3.70
C THR A 497 -8.00 23.54 2.60
N PHE A 498 -6.94 23.99 1.93
CA PHE A 498 -6.13 23.17 1.03
C PHE A 498 -4.87 22.69 1.76
N SER A 499 -4.66 21.38 1.81
CA SER A 499 -3.45 20.77 2.40
C SER A 499 -2.64 20.08 1.31
N VAL A 500 -1.43 20.57 1.05
CA VAL A 500 -0.46 20.01 0.10
C VAL A 500 0.52 19.12 0.85
N TYR A 501 0.53 17.83 0.52
CA TYR A 501 1.40 16.81 1.09
C TYR A 501 2.58 16.56 0.16
N LEU A 502 3.79 16.77 0.66
CA LEU A 502 5.06 16.54 -0.03
C LEU A 502 5.81 15.40 0.66
N SER A 503 6.29 14.44 -0.14
CA SER A 503 7.09 13.34 0.40
C SER A 503 8.44 13.87 0.90
N LEU A 504 8.90 13.34 2.03
CA LEU A 504 10.29 13.53 2.43
C LEU A 504 11.22 13.02 1.34
N SER A 505 12.31 13.75 1.12
CA SER A 505 13.41 13.21 0.33
C SER A 505 13.90 11.91 0.99
N PRO A 506 14.02 10.79 0.27
CA PRO A 506 14.69 9.63 0.82
C PRO A 506 16.15 10.02 1.07
N LEU A 507 16.53 10.08 2.35
CA LEU A 507 17.94 10.13 2.78
C LEU A 507 18.76 9.04 2.10
#